data_AF-A0A935IT67-F1
#
_entry.id   AF-A0A935IT67-F1
#
_cell.length_a   1.000
_cell.length_b   1.000
_cell.length_c   1.000
_cell.angle_alpha   90.00
_cell.angle_beta   90.00
_cell.angle_gamma   90.00
#
_symmetry.space_group_name_H-M   'P 1'
#
loop_
_entity.id
_entity.type
_entity.pdbx_description
1 polymer ?
#
loop_
_entity_poly.entity_id
_entity_poly.type
_entity_poly.pdbx_seq_one_letter_code
_entity_poly.pdbx_strand_id
1 'polypeptide(L)' 'MNNHHQYSELREKLIAGTKLAFQRLVERAKLTDDYLIFSENGKVVKVKARSLK' A
#
# COMPACT_ATOMS: atom_id res chain seq x y z
N MET A 1 24.27 -21.13 -10.07
CA MET A 1 22.89 -20.69 -9.79
C MET A 1 22.94 -19.19 -9.55
N ASN A 2 22.30 -18.40 -10.41
CA ASN A 2 22.41 -16.94 -10.38
C ASN A 2 21.52 -16.35 -9.27
N ASN A 3 22.13 -16.05 -8.12
CA ASN A 3 21.47 -15.43 -6.96
C ASN A 3 20.65 -14.17 -7.32
N HIS A 4 21.00 -13.48 -8.41
CA HIS A 4 20.29 -12.30 -8.92
C HIS A 4 18.80 -12.53 -9.22
N HIS A 5 18.44 -13.69 -9.79
CA HIS A 5 17.05 -14.02 -10.12
C HIS A 5 16.19 -14.29 -8.88
N GLN A 6 16.77 -14.87 -7.84
CA GLN A 6 16.04 -15.19 -6.62
C GLN A 6 15.72 -13.92 -5.80
N TYR A 7 16.64 -12.94 -5.78
CA TYR A 7 16.39 -11.65 -5.14
C TYR A 7 15.33 -10.81 -5.88
N SER A 8 15.27 -10.89 -7.22
CA SER A 8 14.23 -10.19 -7.99
C SER A 8 12.85 -10.79 -7.73
N GLU A 9 12.72 -12.11 -7.72
CA GLU A 9 11.43 -12.79 -7.48
C GLU A 9 10.91 -12.52 -6.06
N LEU A 10 11.79 -12.56 -5.05
CA LEU A 10 11.41 -12.22 -3.68
C LEU A 10 10.93 -10.76 -3.58
N ARG A 11 11.64 -9.83 -4.22
CA ARG A 11 11.26 -8.41 -4.25
C ARG A 11 9.90 -8.20 -4.91
N GLU A 12 9.62 -8.89 -6.02
CA GLU A 12 8.34 -8.83 -6.71
C GLU A 12 7.20 -9.34 -5.83
N LYS A 13 7.39 -10.46 -5.13
CA LYS A 13 6.41 -11.01 -4.18
C LYS A 13 6.13 -10.05 -3.03
N LEU A 14 7.16 -9.40 -2.49
CA LEU A 14 7.00 -8.39 -1.44
C LEU A 14 6.18 -7.19 -1.93
N ILE A 15 6.53 -6.64 -3.11
CA ILE A 15 5.79 -5.53 -3.70
C ILE A 15 4.32 -5.91 -3.96
N ALA A 16 4.08 -7.11 -4.50
CA ALA A 16 2.73 -7.61 -4.75
C ALA A 16 1.92 -7.75 -3.44
N GLY A 17 2.53 -8.29 -2.39
CA GLY A 17 1.91 -8.43 -1.08
C GLY A 17 1.56 -7.07 -0.45
N THR A 18 2.49 -6.11 -0.49
CA THR A 18 2.26 -4.75 0.01
C THR A 18 1.15 -4.04 -0.76
N LYS A 19 1.11 -4.20 -2.09
CA LYS A 19 0.04 -3.63 -2.93
C LYS A 19 -1.32 -4.21 -2.57
N LEU A 20 -1.41 -5.53 -2.41
CA LEU A 20 -2.66 -6.20 -2.02
C LEU A 20 -3.13 -5.74 -0.62
N ALA A 21 -2.22 -5.64 0.34
CA ALA A 21 -2.54 -5.15 1.68
C ALA A 21 -3.06 -3.70 1.65
N PHE A 22 -2.41 -2.84 0.88
CA PHE A 22 -2.85 -1.45 0.69
C PHE A 22 -4.25 -1.37 0.07
N GLN A 23 -4.53 -2.14 -0.98
CA GLN A 23 -5.85 -2.18 -1.62
C GLN A 23 -6.94 -2.59 -0.62
N ARG A 24 -6.72 -3.68 0.13
CA ARG A 24 -7.66 -4.14 1.16
C ARG A 24 -7.90 -3.11 2.26
N LEU A 25 -6.86 -2.39 2.67
CA LEU A 25 -6.98 -1.32 3.65
C LEU A 25 -7.85 -0.17 3.13
N VAL A 26 -7.61 0.27 1.89
CA VAL A 26 -8.41 1.33 1.25
C VAL A 26 -9.87 0.91 1.12
N GLU A 27 -10.14 -0.30 0.64
CA GLU A 27 -11.49 -0.85 0.51
C GLU A 27 -12.20 -0.87 1.86
N ARG A 28 -11.54 -1.37 2.91
CA ARG A 28 -12.11 -1.40 4.26
C ARG A 28 -12.39 -0.01 4.81
N ALA A 29 -11.49 0.95 4.63
CA ALA A 29 -11.68 2.33 5.06
C ALA A 29 -12.79 3.04 4.27
N LYS A 30 -12.96 2.72 2.98
CA LYS A 30 -14.07 3.23 2.16
C LYS A 30 -15.43 2.78 2.68
N LEU A 31 -15.55 1.52 3.13
CA LEU A 31 -16.82 0.98 3.68
C LEU A 31 -17.31 1.74 4.92
N THR A 32 -16.40 2.30 5.70
CA THR A 32 -16.71 3.03 6.94
C THR A 32 -16.59 4.56 6.82
N ASP A 33 -16.42 5.09 5.60
CA ASP A 33 -16.12 6.51 5.31
C ASP A 33 -14.96 7.11 6.14
N ASP A 34 -13.97 6.27 6.46
CA ASP A 34 -12.86 6.63 7.34
C ASP A 34 -11.75 7.39 6.59
N TYR A 35 -10.74 7.82 7.32
CA TYR A 35 -9.55 8.48 6.80
C TYR A 35 -8.35 7.54 6.80
N LEU A 36 -7.50 7.69 5.79
CA LEU A 36 -6.15 7.14 5.79
C LEU A 36 -5.15 8.25 6.08
N ILE A 37 -4.14 7.91 6.88
CA ILE A 37 -3.11 8.84 7.33
C ILE A 37 -1.82 8.54 6.56
N PHE A 38 -1.27 9.55 5.91
CA PHE A 38 -0.05 9.48 5.13
C PHE A 38 0.98 10.47 5.66
N SER A 39 2.26 10.23 5.36
CA SER A 39 3.31 11.20 5.53
C SER A 39 3.73 11.71 4.15
N GLU A 40 3.59 13.01 3.92
CA GLU A 40 4.02 13.69 2.70
C GLU A 40 5.04 14.76 3.09
N ASN A 41 6.28 14.61 2.64
CA ASN A 41 7.40 15.50 2.99
C ASN A 41 7.55 15.72 4.51
N GLY A 42 7.38 14.66 5.29
CA GLY A 42 7.47 14.70 6.76
C GLY A 42 6.25 15.29 7.46
N LYS A 43 5.21 15.70 6.72
CA LYS A 43 3.96 16.21 7.27
C LYS A 43 2.89 15.14 7.25
N VAL A 44 2.09 15.08 8.31
CA VAL A 44 0.94 14.17 8.39
C VAL A 44 -0.20 14.74 7.55
N VAL A 45 -0.66 13.95 6.58
CA VAL A 45 -1.79 14.27 5.71
C VAL A 45 -2.91 13.25 5.95
N LYS A 46 -4.14 13.73 6.18
CA LYS A 46 -5.32 12.88 6.31
C LYS A 46 -6.11 12.91 5.01
N VAL A 47 -6.35 11.75 4.41
CA VAL A 47 -7.11 11.64 3.15
C VAL A 47 -8.37 10.83 3.41
N LYS A 48 -9.52 11.35 2.98
CA LYS A 48 -10.78 10.59 3.03
C LYS A 48 -10.66 9.34 2.17
N ALA A 49 -10.98 8.16 2.69
CA ALA A 49 -10.83 6.92 1.94
C ALA A 49 -11.66 6.92 0.64
N ARG A 50 -12.84 7.55 0.64
CA ARG A 50 -13.70 7.71 -0.54
C ARG A 50 -13.08 8.51 -1.69
N SER A 51 -12.09 9.35 -1.45
CA SER A 51 -11.43 10.14 -2.51
C SER A 51 -10.26 9.42 -3.17
N LEU A 52 -9.82 8.28 -2.61
CA LEU A 52 -8.75 7.46 -3.18
C LEU A 52 -9.34 6.58 -4.28
N LYS A 53 -8.67 6.51 -5.44
CA LYS A 53 -9.07 5.63 -6.55
C LYS A 53 -8.61 4.21 -6.27
#